data_AF-A0A6M1U7V6-F1
#
_entry.id   AF-A0A6M1U7V6-F1
#
_cell.length_a   1.000
_cell.length_b   1.000
_cell.length_c   1.000
_cell.angle_alpha   90.00
_cell.angle_beta   90.00
_cell.angle_gamma   90.00
#
_symmetry.space_group_name_H-M   'P 1'
#
loop_
_entity.id
_entity.type
_entity.pdbx_description
1 polymer ?
#
loop_
_entity_poly.entity_id
_entity_poly.type
_entity_poly.pdbx_seq_one_letter_code
_entity_poly.pdbx_strand_id
1 'polypeptide(L)'
;MSIRNKLKEREEARDKAAQGAGGGINAGLPEGVTRYVKLGQELKDGKTFVPLAEPDMWFFYYVHEDGQFSPREVYVQKHTCLHSPHAAPASKEESPDLFDQYVKPNGSVCLSCRAKAKRKLYFMLPVYDPEYGTWRVLDLKEFHAGKLIDDYDKLEKAAKKFNKDYTLVGDAVVIRKTADGKSYSMESGELDEATLEAARAFIGSPEINYEELANFRDEADIREILEKATDGHVDKSVLLNF
;
A
#
# COMPACT_ATOMS: atom_id res chain seq x y z
N MET A 1 9.16 40.45 -17.97
CA MET A 1 9.09 39.70 -16.69
C MET A 1 10.49 39.50 -16.15
N SER A 2 10.73 39.72 -14.85
CA SER A 2 12.06 39.60 -14.24
C SER A 2 12.42 38.15 -13.93
N ILE A 3 13.72 37.84 -13.76
CA ILE A 3 14.20 36.51 -13.32
C ILE A 3 13.56 36.10 -11.98
N ARG A 4 13.28 37.05 -11.07
CA ARG A 4 12.60 36.76 -9.80
C ARG A 4 11.18 36.25 -10.00
N ASN A 5 10.45 36.75 -11.01
CA ASN A 5 9.11 36.28 -11.32
C ASN A 5 9.15 34.86 -11.89
N LYS A 6 10.13 34.55 -12.75
CA LYS A 6 10.33 33.19 -13.28
C LYS A 6 10.73 32.18 -12.22
N LEU A 7 11.51 32.59 -11.21
CA LEU A 7 11.87 31.73 -10.08
C LEU A 7 10.64 31.44 -9.20
N LYS A 8 9.82 32.46 -8.93
CA LYS A 8 8.58 32.31 -8.19
C LYS A 8 7.56 31.43 -8.91
N GLU A 9 7.37 31.60 -10.22
CA GLU A 9 6.52 30.72 -11.04
C GLU A 9 7.00 29.27 -11.03
N ARG A 10 8.32 29.05 -10.95
CA ARG A 10 8.93 27.73 -10.92
C ARG A 10 8.84 27.08 -9.54
N GLU A 11 8.86 27.87 -8.48
CA GLU A 11 8.60 27.45 -7.10
C GLU A 11 7.12 27.10 -6.93
N GLU A 12 6.20 27.98 -7.37
CA GLU A 12 4.76 27.72 -7.38
C GLU A 12 4.40 26.51 -8.28
N ALA A 13 5.11 26.30 -9.39
CA ALA A 13 4.93 25.10 -10.23
C ALA A 13 5.48 23.84 -9.57
N ARG A 14 6.54 23.93 -8.75
CA ARG A 14 7.02 22.81 -7.93
C ARG A 14 6.06 22.50 -6.80
N ASP A 15 5.49 23.50 -6.15
CA ASP A 15 4.48 23.33 -5.09
C ASP A 15 3.21 22.71 -5.67
N LYS A 16 2.76 23.19 -6.84
CA LYS A 16 1.63 22.60 -7.57
C LYS A 16 1.93 21.19 -8.10
N ALA A 17 3.16 20.90 -8.50
CA ALA A 17 3.57 19.55 -8.91
C ALA A 17 3.69 18.59 -7.72
N ALA A 18 4.17 19.07 -6.57
CA ALA A 18 4.29 18.31 -5.32
C ALA A 18 2.91 18.05 -4.68
N GLN A 19 1.98 18.98 -4.80
CA GLN A 19 0.59 18.84 -4.36
C GLN A 19 -0.31 18.12 -5.39
N GLY A 20 0.19 17.88 -6.61
CA GLY A 20 -0.63 17.47 -7.75
C GLY A 20 -1.64 18.57 -8.09
N ALA A 21 -1.43 19.30 -9.18
CA ALA A 21 -2.25 20.46 -9.58
C ALA A 21 -3.69 20.10 -10.04
N GLY A 22 -4.31 19.09 -9.44
CA GLY A 22 -5.67 18.61 -9.67
C GLY A 22 -6.25 17.77 -8.53
N GLY A 23 -5.72 17.83 -7.29
CA GLY A 23 -6.30 17.07 -6.18
C GLY A 23 -5.99 15.57 -6.23
N GLY A 24 -4.76 15.20 -6.60
CA GLY A 24 -4.32 13.80 -6.57
C GLY A 24 -4.23 13.26 -5.15
N ILE A 25 -4.04 11.95 -5.02
CA ILE A 25 -4.05 11.16 -3.78
C ILE A 25 -3.36 11.74 -2.52
N ASN A 26 -2.35 12.60 -2.68
CA ASN A 26 -1.61 13.22 -1.58
C ASN A 26 -2.10 14.64 -1.22
N ALA A 27 -3.19 15.11 -1.83
CA ALA A 27 -3.75 16.42 -1.56
C ALA A 27 -4.06 16.60 -0.07
N GLY A 28 -3.70 17.78 0.47
CA GLY A 28 -3.88 18.11 1.88
C GLY A 28 -2.77 17.63 2.83
N LEU A 29 -1.75 16.91 2.34
CA LEU A 29 -0.61 16.48 3.15
C LEU A 29 0.52 17.53 3.18
N PRO A 30 1.32 17.59 4.27
CA PRO A 30 2.54 18.40 4.30
C PRO A 30 3.53 18.04 3.19
N GLU A 31 4.42 18.98 2.84
CA GLU A 31 5.42 18.75 1.80
C GLU A 31 6.29 17.51 2.10
N GLY A 32 6.43 16.62 1.12
CA GLY A 32 7.25 15.41 1.22
C GLY A 32 6.59 14.23 1.93
N VAL A 33 5.39 14.42 2.49
CA VAL A 33 4.52 13.38 3.05
C VAL A 33 3.60 12.84 1.97
N THR A 34 3.38 11.53 1.97
CA THR A 34 2.47 10.86 1.02
C THR A 34 1.52 9.95 1.78
N ARG A 35 0.42 9.52 1.16
CA ARG A 35 -0.46 8.49 1.74
C ARG A 35 0.28 7.18 2.01
N TYR A 36 1.40 6.92 1.34
CA TYR A 36 2.25 5.77 1.60
C TYR A 36 3.22 6.02 2.75
N VAL A 37 3.18 5.19 3.78
CA VAL A 37 4.22 5.16 4.81
C VAL A 37 5.52 4.64 4.17
N LYS A 38 6.61 5.42 4.24
CA LYS A 38 7.92 5.04 3.70
C LYS A 38 8.57 4.02 4.63
N LEU A 39 8.18 2.75 4.51
CA LEU A 39 8.50 1.69 5.46
C LEU A 39 9.99 1.60 5.88
N GLY A 40 10.92 1.78 4.96
CA GLY A 40 12.36 1.71 5.25
C GLY A 40 12.95 2.93 5.98
N GLN A 41 12.28 4.09 5.88
CA GLN A 41 12.71 5.35 6.47
C GLN A 41 11.96 5.63 7.78
N GLU A 42 10.63 5.53 7.74
CA GLU A 42 9.75 5.93 8.85
C GLU A 42 9.66 4.86 9.94
N LEU A 43 9.85 3.58 9.62
CA LEU A 43 9.70 2.47 10.59
C LEU A 43 11.04 1.98 11.14
N LYS A 44 12.15 2.64 10.79
CA LYS A 44 13.49 2.19 11.19
C LYS A 44 13.63 2.09 12.71
N ASP A 45 13.15 3.10 13.43
CA ASP A 45 13.24 3.20 14.90
C ASP A 45 11.89 2.91 15.59
N GLY A 46 10.88 2.56 14.79
CA GLY A 46 9.48 2.40 15.22
C GLY A 46 8.69 3.69 15.14
N LYS A 47 7.43 3.56 14.76
CA LYS A 47 6.48 4.67 14.68
C LYS A 47 5.10 4.22 15.17
N THR A 48 4.45 5.09 15.92
CA THR A 48 3.10 4.84 16.46
C THR A 48 2.04 5.15 15.40
N PHE A 49 1.08 4.25 15.27
CA PHE A 49 -0.06 4.37 14.38
C PHE A 49 -1.32 3.88 15.09
N VAL A 50 -2.49 4.16 14.50
CA VAL A 50 -3.74 3.52 14.87
C VAL A 50 -4.26 2.71 13.66
N PRO A 51 -4.41 1.38 13.74
CA PRO A 51 -4.98 0.59 12.65
C PRO A 51 -6.44 0.99 12.40
N LEU A 52 -6.81 1.20 11.14
CA LEU A 52 -8.16 1.62 10.74
C LEU A 52 -9.03 0.48 10.22
N ALA A 53 -8.42 -0.69 10.01
CA ALA A 53 -9.10 -1.91 9.60
C ALA A 53 -8.37 -3.12 10.17
N GLU A 54 -9.12 -4.17 10.44
CA GLU A 54 -8.57 -5.47 10.83
C GLU A 54 -8.03 -6.24 9.61
N PRO A 55 -7.18 -7.26 9.80
CA PRO A 55 -6.54 -8.02 8.72
C PRO A 55 -7.44 -8.47 7.58
N ASP A 56 -8.61 -9.03 7.90
CA ASP A 56 -9.56 -9.55 6.89
C ASP A 56 -10.16 -8.43 6.02
N MET A 57 -10.06 -7.18 6.46
CA MET A 57 -10.57 -6.00 5.77
C MET A 57 -9.46 -5.19 5.09
N TRP A 58 -8.20 -5.66 5.11
CA TRP A 58 -7.12 -5.00 4.39
C TRP A 58 -7.30 -5.16 2.88
N PHE A 59 -6.99 -4.10 2.13
CA PHE A 59 -7.00 -4.19 0.68
C PHE A 59 -5.82 -5.02 0.20
N PHE A 60 -6.09 -6.18 -0.40
CA PHE A 60 -5.08 -6.97 -1.07
C PHE A 60 -5.11 -6.71 -2.56
N TYR A 61 -3.97 -6.80 -3.22
CA TYR A 61 -3.87 -6.64 -4.66
C TYR A 61 -2.64 -7.34 -5.20
N TYR A 62 -2.65 -7.61 -6.50
CA TYR A 62 -1.54 -8.30 -7.14
C TYR A 62 -0.69 -7.34 -7.96
N VAL A 63 0.62 -7.57 -7.92
CA VAL A 63 1.61 -6.74 -8.56
C VAL A 63 2.51 -7.62 -9.41
N HIS A 64 2.78 -7.18 -10.63
CA HIS A 64 3.83 -7.77 -11.44
C HIS A 64 5.16 -7.05 -11.14
N GLU A 65 6.13 -7.81 -10.63
CA GLU A 65 7.49 -7.32 -10.43
C GLU A 65 8.49 -8.48 -10.46
N ASP A 66 9.63 -8.24 -11.10
CA ASP A 66 10.76 -9.15 -11.03
C ASP A 66 12.09 -8.39 -11.00
N GLY A 67 13.03 -8.93 -10.25
CA GLY A 67 14.29 -8.29 -9.97
C GLY A 67 15.07 -9.04 -8.91
N GLN A 68 16.34 -8.70 -8.79
CA GLN A 68 17.25 -9.20 -7.78
C GLN A 68 17.86 -8.06 -6.97
N PHE A 69 18.22 -8.35 -5.72
CA PHE A 69 18.75 -7.35 -4.80
C PHE A 69 20.28 -7.20 -4.88
N SER A 70 21.00 -8.25 -5.34
CA SER A 70 22.46 -8.24 -5.41
C SER A 70 22.98 -8.97 -6.67
N PRO A 71 23.47 -8.23 -7.70
CA PRO A 71 23.37 -6.78 -7.85
C PRO A 71 21.91 -6.31 -7.91
N ARG A 72 21.63 -5.04 -7.59
CA ARG A 72 20.27 -4.53 -7.69
C ARG A 72 19.89 -4.38 -9.16
N GLU A 73 19.00 -5.25 -9.62
CA GLU A 73 18.57 -5.30 -11.01
C GLU A 73 17.06 -5.44 -11.09
N VAL A 74 16.44 -4.71 -12.02
CA VAL A 74 14.99 -4.73 -12.25
C VAL A 74 14.77 -5.39 -13.60
N TYR A 75 14.21 -6.59 -13.59
CA TYR A 75 13.90 -7.35 -14.80
C TYR A 75 12.52 -6.99 -15.37
N VAL A 76 11.56 -6.72 -14.48
CA VAL A 76 10.21 -6.26 -14.82
C VAL A 76 9.86 -5.15 -13.85
N GLN A 77 9.59 -3.95 -14.37
CA GLN A 77 9.21 -2.79 -13.55
C GLN A 77 7.91 -3.08 -12.78
N LYS A 78 7.89 -2.77 -11.47
CA LYS A 78 6.72 -2.94 -10.59
C LYS A 78 5.50 -2.19 -11.17
N HIS A 79 4.42 -2.91 -11.39
CA HIS A 79 3.11 -2.36 -11.74
C HIS A 79 1.97 -3.25 -11.26
N THR A 80 0.80 -2.68 -11.02
CA THR A 80 -0.37 -3.41 -10.54
C THR A 80 -0.94 -4.30 -11.64
N CYS A 81 -1.33 -5.52 -11.27
CA CYS A 81 -2.00 -6.46 -12.14
C CYS A 81 -3.42 -5.99 -12.39
N LEU A 82 -3.81 -5.81 -13.67
CA LEU A 82 -5.18 -5.46 -14.08
C LEU A 82 -6.23 -6.49 -13.63
N HIS A 83 -5.81 -7.71 -13.28
CA HIS A 83 -6.65 -8.71 -12.64
C HIS A 83 -6.42 -8.73 -11.13
N SER A 84 -6.59 -7.57 -10.49
CA SER A 84 -6.64 -7.40 -9.04
C SER A 84 -8.01 -6.84 -8.66
N PRO A 85 -8.47 -6.98 -7.40
CA PRO A 85 -9.64 -6.26 -6.96
C PRO A 85 -9.38 -4.73 -7.01
N HIS A 86 -10.45 -3.96 -7.23
CA HIS A 86 -10.42 -2.49 -7.26
C HIS A 86 -10.90 -1.87 -5.94
N ALA A 87 -11.33 -2.69 -4.99
CA ALA A 87 -11.77 -2.27 -3.66
C ALA A 87 -11.34 -3.29 -2.61
N ALA A 88 -11.26 -2.84 -1.35
CA ALA A 88 -11.15 -3.73 -0.20
C ALA A 88 -12.44 -4.58 -0.05
N PRO A 89 -12.39 -5.71 0.67
CA PRO A 89 -13.60 -6.44 1.04
C PRO A 89 -14.62 -5.52 1.72
N ALA A 90 -15.91 -5.63 1.40
CA ALA A 90 -16.94 -4.83 2.08
C ALA A 90 -17.31 -5.40 3.46
N SER A 91 -16.95 -6.66 3.72
CA SER A 91 -17.13 -7.35 4.99
C SER A 91 -16.10 -8.46 5.17
N LYS A 92 -15.95 -8.95 6.41
CA LYS A 92 -15.05 -10.08 6.71
C LYS A 92 -15.49 -11.35 6.01
N GLU A 93 -16.79 -11.55 5.90
CA GLU A 93 -17.41 -12.71 5.26
C GLU A 93 -17.14 -12.76 3.75
N GLU A 94 -17.01 -11.60 3.11
CA GLU A 94 -16.69 -11.50 1.67
C GLU A 94 -15.19 -11.71 1.37
N SER A 95 -14.31 -11.43 2.34
CA SER A 95 -12.86 -11.42 2.14
C SER A 95 -12.30 -12.71 1.50
N PRO A 96 -12.70 -13.93 1.93
CA PRO A 96 -12.23 -15.17 1.31
C PRO A 96 -12.71 -15.35 -0.13
N ASP A 97 -13.97 -15.02 -0.41
CA ASP A 97 -14.56 -15.15 -1.75
C ASP A 97 -13.89 -14.18 -2.73
N LEU A 98 -13.63 -12.95 -2.28
CA LEU A 98 -12.87 -11.96 -3.05
C LEU A 98 -11.44 -12.48 -3.33
N PHE A 99 -10.77 -13.03 -2.32
CA PHE A 99 -9.43 -13.59 -2.50
C PHE A 99 -9.41 -14.71 -3.54
N ASP A 100 -10.31 -15.69 -3.43
CA ASP A 100 -10.40 -16.84 -4.33
C ASP A 100 -10.70 -16.43 -5.79
N GLN A 101 -11.46 -15.35 -5.97
CA GLN A 101 -11.75 -14.80 -7.30
C GLN A 101 -10.48 -14.31 -8.02
N TYR A 102 -9.52 -13.71 -7.30
CA TYR A 102 -8.35 -13.05 -7.89
C TYR A 102 -7.05 -13.83 -7.68
N VAL A 103 -7.03 -14.92 -6.91
CA VAL A 103 -5.79 -15.66 -6.61
C VAL A 103 -5.08 -16.21 -7.85
N LYS A 104 -5.84 -16.61 -8.86
CA LYS A 104 -5.28 -17.14 -10.12
C LYS A 104 -5.01 -16.02 -11.11
N PRO A 105 -3.88 -16.05 -11.84
CA PRO A 105 -3.62 -15.10 -12.92
C PRO A 105 -4.65 -15.26 -14.04
N ASN A 106 -5.05 -14.14 -14.66
CA ASN A 106 -5.99 -14.14 -15.77
C ASN A 106 -5.44 -13.37 -16.97
N GLY A 107 -4.88 -14.10 -17.94
CA GLY A 107 -4.33 -13.53 -19.17
C GLY A 107 -5.37 -12.98 -20.15
N SER A 108 -6.66 -13.20 -19.94
CA SER A 108 -7.72 -12.54 -20.73
C SER A 108 -7.94 -11.10 -20.30
N VAL A 109 -7.68 -10.79 -19.02
CA VAL A 109 -7.87 -9.46 -18.42
C VAL A 109 -6.57 -8.68 -18.30
N CYS A 110 -5.45 -9.34 -18.02
CA CYS A 110 -4.17 -8.68 -17.78
C CYS A 110 -3.10 -9.15 -18.77
N LEU A 111 -2.55 -8.21 -19.54
CA LEU A 111 -1.47 -8.47 -20.49
C LEU A 111 -0.23 -9.09 -19.81
N SER A 112 0.13 -8.61 -18.62
CA SER A 112 1.24 -9.15 -17.83
C SER A 112 1.00 -10.57 -17.34
N CYS A 113 -0.24 -10.94 -17.00
CA CYS A 113 -0.60 -12.34 -16.72
C CYS A 113 -0.46 -13.20 -17.97
N ARG A 114 -0.87 -12.69 -19.14
CA ARG A 114 -0.71 -13.39 -20.43
C ARG A 114 0.76 -13.60 -20.77
N ALA A 115 1.60 -12.58 -20.53
CA ALA A 115 3.05 -12.62 -20.71
C ALA A 115 3.78 -13.40 -19.62
N LYS A 116 3.06 -14.06 -18.70
CA LYS A 116 3.61 -14.84 -17.57
C LYS A 116 4.59 -14.04 -16.71
N ALA A 117 4.43 -12.72 -16.66
CA ALA A 117 5.23 -11.87 -15.79
C ALA A 117 4.97 -12.26 -14.33
N LYS A 118 6.05 -12.37 -13.55
CA LYS A 118 6.00 -12.79 -12.15
C LYS A 118 5.01 -11.93 -11.35
N ARG A 119 4.02 -12.58 -10.75
CA ARG A 119 2.95 -11.96 -9.97
C ARG A 119 3.18 -12.18 -8.48
N LYS A 120 3.00 -11.15 -7.66
CA LYS A 120 3.16 -11.17 -6.20
C LYS A 120 1.97 -10.53 -5.53
N LEU A 121 1.67 -10.98 -4.32
CA LEU A 121 0.58 -10.45 -3.50
C LEU A 121 1.10 -9.34 -2.58
N TYR A 122 0.33 -8.26 -2.50
CA TYR A 122 0.55 -7.11 -1.64
C TYR A 122 -0.72 -6.79 -0.85
N PHE A 123 -0.55 -6.10 0.27
CA PHE A 123 -1.59 -5.65 1.16
C PHE A 123 -1.37 -4.19 1.50
N MET A 124 -2.45 -3.41 1.53
CA MET A 124 -2.47 -2.06 2.07
C MET A 124 -3.19 -2.09 3.42
N LEU A 125 -2.41 -1.90 4.48
CA LEU A 125 -2.94 -1.73 5.83
C LEU A 125 -3.25 -0.24 6.05
N PRO A 126 -4.53 0.16 6.18
CA PRO A 126 -4.90 1.55 6.47
C PRO A 126 -4.60 1.89 7.93
N VAL A 127 -3.92 3.01 8.15
CA VAL A 127 -3.55 3.49 9.48
C VAL A 127 -3.82 4.98 9.59
N TYR A 128 -4.12 5.44 10.80
CA TYR A 128 -4.02 6.85 11.14
C TYR A 128 -2.61 7.14 11.66
N ASP A 129 -2.00 8.18 11.11
CA ASP A 129 -0.69 8.68 11.47
C ASP A 129 -0.85 9.89 12.40
N PRO A 130 -0.66 9.73 13.72
CA PRO A 130 -0.86 10.82 14.68
C PRO A 130 0.12 11.98 14.47
N GLU A 131 1.26 11.75 13.82
CA GLU A 131 2.22 12.81 13.49
C GLU A 131 1.61 13.83 12.50
N TYR A 132 0.75 13.37 11.60
CA TYR A 132 0.15 14.18 10.53
C TYR A 132 -1.36 14.38 10.69
N GLY A 133 -1.97 13.78 11.71
CA GLY A 133 -3.39 13.91 12.00
C GLY A 133 -4.29 13.38 10.89
N THR A 134 -3.88 12.33 10.16
CA THR A 134 -4.59 11.86 8.97
C THR A 134 -4.32 10.40 8.68
N TRP A 135 -5.10 9.82 7.77
CA TRP A 135 -4.93 8.44 7.32
C TRP A 135 -3.79 8.31 6.30
N ARG A 136 -3.13 7.16 6.33
CA ARG A 136 -2.08 6.70 5.43
C ARG A 136 -2.19 5.18 5.28
N VAL A 137 -1.37 4.58 4.43
CA VAL A 137 -1.33 3.13 4.21
C VAL A 137 0.09 2.60 4.29
N LEU A 138 0.25 1.42 4.89
CA LEU A 138 1.45 0.61 4.75
C LEU A 138 1.24 -0.34 3.55
N ASP A 139 1.98 -0.14 2.47
CA ASP A 139 2.00 -1.04 1.30
C ASP A 139 3.02 -2.16 1.50
N LEU A 140 2.54 -3.37 1.79
CA LEU A 140 3.32 -4.49 2.30
C LEU A 140 3.27 -5.68 1.35
N LYS A 141 4.42 -6.30 1.09
CA LYS A 141 4.47 -7.64 0.48
C LYS A 141 3.80 -8.65 1.42
N GLU A 142 3.21 -9.69 0.84
CA GLU A 142 2.57 -10.81 1.56
C GLU A 142 3.36 -11.31 2.78
N PHE A 143 4.66 -11.56 2.64
CA PHE A 143 5.50 -12.01 3.76
C PHE A 143 5.53 -11.02 4.93
N HIS A 144 5.54 -9.71 4.67
CA HIS A 144 5.51 -8.68 5.70
C HIS A 144 4.12 -8.53 6.30
N ALA A 145 3.08 -8.56 5.45
CA ALA A 145 1.69 -8.50 5.90
C ALA A 145 1.38 -9.67 6.85
N GLY A 146 1.72 -10.91 6.48
CA GLY A 146 1.52 -12.08 7.34
C GLY A 146 2.21 -11.96 8.70
N LYS A 147 3.38 -11.31 8.78
CA LYS A 147 4.05 -11.05 10.06
C LYS A 147 3.31 -10.04 10.93
N LEU A 148 2.76 -8.99 10.32
CA LEU A 148 1.94 -8.03 11.08
C LEU A 148 0.61 -8.64 11.51
N ILE A 149 0.01 -9.53 10.72
CA ILE A 149 -1.19 -10.28 11.10
C ILE A 149 -0.88 -11.20 12.29
N ASP A 150 0.23 -11.94 12.25
CA ASP A 150 0.68 -12.78 13.37
C ASP A 150 0.79 -11.98 14.68
N ASP A 151 1.33 -10.76 14.61
CA ASP A 151 1.51 -9.90 15.79
C ASP A 151 0.19 -9.26 16.22
N TYR A 152 -0.65 -8.81 15.28
CA TYR A 152 -2.00 -8.32 15.52
C TYR A 152 -2.83 -9.35 16.31
N ASP A 153 -2.87 -10.60 15.82
CA ASP A 153 -3.63 -11.68 16.45
C ASP A 153 -3.14 -11.98 17.87
N LYS A 154 -1.83 -11.93 18.11
CA LYS A 154 -1.25 -12.12 19.44
C LYS A 154 -1.68 -11.02 20.41
N LEU A 155 -1.60 -9.76 19.98
CA LEU A 155 -1.99 -8.60 20.79
C LEU A 155 -3.47 -8.65 21.12
N GLU A 156 -4.32 -8.83 20.10
CA GLU A 156 -5.76 -8.86 20.27
C GLU A 156 -6.20 -10.05 21.12
N LYS A 157 -5.64 -11.25 20.90
CA LYS A 157 -5.90 -12.43 21.74
C LYS A 157 -5.50 -12.23 23.19
N ALA A 158 -4.39 -11.52 23.45
CA ALA A 158 -3.95 -11.23 24.81
C ALA A 158 -4.91 -10.26 25.51
N ALA A 159 -5.32 -9.19 24.85
CA ALA A 159 -6.28 -8.22 25.37
C ALA A 159 -7.69 -8.82 25.57
N LYS A 160 -8.14 -9.71 24.66
CA LYS A 160 -9.40 -10.46 24.75
C LYS A 160 -9.51 -11.41 25.95
N LYS A 161 -8.42 -11.62 26.70
CA LYS A 161 -8.49 -12.30 28.01
C LYS A 161 -9.14 -11.42 29.08
N PHE A 162 -9.02 -10.10 28.95
CA PHE A 162 -9.51 -9.13 29.92
C PHE A 162 -10.77 -8.40 29.43
N ASN A 163 -10.86 -8.11 28.13
CA ASN A 163 -12.04 -7.53 27.49
C ASN A 163 -12.40 -8.29 26.21
N LYS A 164 -13.47 -9.08 26.24
CA LYS A 164 -13.88 -9.96 25.13
C LYS A 164 -14.19 -9.21 23.83
N ASP A 165 -14.64 -7.97 23.96
CA ASP A 165 -15.04 -7.12 22.84
C ASP A 165 -13.91 -6.22 22.36
N TYR A 166 -12.69 -6.38 22.92
CA TYR A 166 -11.53 -5.61 22.51
C TYR A 166 -11.19 -5.86 21.04
N THR A 167 -10.84 -4.80 20.33
CA THR A 167 -10.24 -4.83 19.00
C THR A 167 -9.04 -3.90 18.96
N LEU A 168 -8.02 -4.29 18.21
CA LEU A 168 -6.87 -3.43 17.94
C LEU A 168 -7.20 -2.29 16.95
N VAL A 169 -8.31 -2.38 16.22
CA VAL A 169 -8.78 -1.31 15.32
C VAL A 169 -9.20 -0.11 16.16
N GLY A 170 -8.65 1.06 15.85
CA GLY A 170 -8.91 2.28 16.63
C GLY A 170 -8.12 2.37 17.95
N ASP A 171 -7.10 1.52 18.15
CA ASP A 171 -6.17 1.57 19.28
C ASP A 171 -4.72 1.80 18.82
N ALA A 172 -3.85 2.24 19.71
CA ALA A 172 -2.47 2.59 19.40
C ALA A 172 -1.58 1.34 19.25
N VAL A 173 -0.80 1.30 18.18
CA VAL A 173 0.25 0.29 17.96
C VAL A 173 1.55 0.96 17.56
N VAL A 174 2.68 0.36 17.96
CA VAL A 174 3.99 0.73 17.43
C VAL A 174 4.38 -0.29 16.36
N ILE A 175 4.60 0.20 15.14
CA ILE A 175 5.12 -0.62 14.04
C ILE A 175 6.59 -0.26 13.83
N ARG A 176 7.47 -1.25 13.82
CA ARG A 176 8.91 -1.06 13.63
C ARG A 176 9.50 -2.11 12.72
N LYS A 177 10.66 -1.81 12.14
CA LYS A 177 11.46 -2.80 11.41
C LYS A 177 12.02 -3.82 12.40
N THR A 178 11.98 -5.11 12.07
CA THR A 178 12.52 -6.16 12.92
C THR A 178 14.03 -6.00 13.11
N ALA A 179 14.55 -6.48 14.25
CA ALA A 179 15.97 -6.36 14.58
C ALA A 179 16.91 -7.02 13.56
N ASP A 180 16.46 -8.09 12.89
CA ASP A 180 17.19 -8.75 11.80
C ASP A 180 17.12 -7.98 10.46
N GLY A 181 16.35 -6.89 10.41
CA GLY A 181 16.16 -6.05 9.25
C GLY A 181 15.34 -6.68 8.11
N LYS A 182 14.75 -7.86 8.32
CA LYS A 182 14.08 -8.64 7.26
C LYS A 182 12.59 -8.40 7.14
N SER A 183 11.93 -7.87 8.17
CA SER A 183 10.48 -7.63 8.16
C SER A 183 10.09 -6.47 9.09
N TYR A 184 8.81 -6.42 9.46
CA TYR A 184 8.22 -5.49 10.41
C TYR A 184 7.52 -6.26 11.53
N SER A 185 7.42 -5.63 12.69
CA SER A 185 6.70 -6.13 13.86
C SER A 185 5.70 -5.10 14.37
N MET A 186 4.68 -5.58 15.07
CA MET A 186 3.66 -4.75 15.71
C MET A 186 3.63 -5.01 17.22
N GLU A 187 3.58 -3.95 18.01
CA GLU A 187 3.50 -4.00 19.47
C GLU A 187 2.42 -3.02 19.94
N SER A 188 1.89 -3.19 21.15
CA SER A 188 1.01 -2.19 21.76
C SER A 188 1.71 -0.84 21.85
N GLY A 189 1.00 0.22 21.50
CA GLY A 189 1.42 1.60 21.66
C GLY A 189 0.58 2.33 22.70
N GLU A 190 0.92 3.59 22.95
CA GLU A 190 0.15 4.48 23.80
C GLU A 190 -0.05 5.80 23.08
N LEU A 191 -1.30 6.29 23.09
CA LEU A 191 -1.72 7.61 22.62
C LEU A 191 -2.78 8.14 23.59
N ASP A 192 -2.99 9.46 23.59
CA ASP A 192 -4.08 10.06 24.34
C ASP A 192 -5.44 9.77 23.70
N GLU A 193 -6.51 9.79 24.50
CA GLU A 193 -7.85 9.43 24.04
C GLU A 193 -8.37 10.37 22.95
N ALA A 194 -8.01 11.66 22.96
CA ALA A 194 -8.46 12.61 21.94
C ALA A 194 -7.86 12.26 20.56
N THR A 195 -6.60 11.80 20.53
CA THR A 195 -5.97 11.28 19.31
C THR A 195 -6.63 9.99 18.84
N LEU A 196 -6.98 9.07 19.75
CA LEU A 196 -7.68 7.83 19.39
C LEU A 196 -9.09 8.10 18.86
N GLU A 197 -9.84 9.02 19.46
CA GLU A 197 -11.15 9.44 18.97
C GLU A 197 -11.05 10.04 17.55
N ALA A 198 -10.05 10.88 17.29
CA ALA A 198 -9.81 11.42 15.96
C ALA A 198 -9.47 10.31 14.94
N ALA A 199 -8.66 9.33 15.34
CA ALA A 199 -8.33 8.19 14.48
C ALA A 199 -9.56 7.34 14.15
N ARG A 200 -10.42 7.07 15.13
CA ARG A 200 -11.63 6.25 14.95
C ARG A 200 -12.62 6.85 13.96
N ALA A 201 -12.61 8.18 13.76
CA ALA A 201 -13.43 8.84 12.74
C ALA A 201 -13.07 8.43 11.30
N PHE A 202 -11.87 7.87 11.07
CA PHE A 202 -11.45 7.36 9.76
C PHE A 202 -11.78 5.89 9.51
N ILE A 203 -12.26 5.14 10.52
CA ILE A 203 -12.62 3.72 10.36
C ILE A 203 -13.79 3.62 9.39
N GLY A 204 -13.61 2.84 8.31
CA GLY A 204 -14.61 2.70 7.25
C GLY A 204 -14.84 3.97 6.41
N SER A 205 -13.94 4.96 6.49
CA SER A 205 -14.09 6.21 5.74
C SER A 205 -14.00 5.96 4.22
N PRO A 206 -14.93 6.52 3.43
CA PRO A 206 -14.88 6.44 1.97
C PRO A 206 -13.74 7.29 1.36
N GLU A 207 -13.03 8.08 2.17
CA GLU A 207 -11.87 8.85 1.71
C GLU A 207 -10.68 7.97 1.29
N ILE A 208 -10.61 6.73 1.80
CA ILE A 208 -9.53 5.80 1.48
C ILE A 208 -9.81 5.14 0.12
N ASN A 209 -9.36 5.78 -0.95
CA ASN A 209 -9.53 5.29 -2.31
C ASN A 209 -8.43 4.28 -2.70
N TYR A 210 -8.70 2.99 -2.46
CA TYR A 210 -7.75 1.91 -2.78
C TYR A 210 -7.46 1.73 -4.26
N GLU A 211 -8.41 2.05 -5.15
CA GLU A 211 -8.20 1.98 -6.60
C GLU A 211 -7.15 3.01 -7.05
N GLU A 212 -7.29 4.24 -6.56
CA GLU A 212 -6.31 5.31 -6.84
C GLU A 212 -4.95 4.99 -6.19
N LEU A 213 -4.95 4.46 -4.97
CA LEU A 213 -3.73 4.00 -4.30
C LEU A 213 -3.03 2.95 -5.16
N ALA A 214 -3.73 1.88 -5.54
CA ALA A 214 -3.17 0.78 -6.32
C ALA A 214 -2.55 1.22 -7.65
N ASN A 215 -2.88 2.43 -8.15
CA ASN A 215 -2.27 3.06 -9.30
C ASN A 215 -2.28 2.11 -10.52
N PHE A 216 -3.48 1.64 -10.86
CA PHE A 216 -3.71 0.83 -12.06
C PHE A 216 -3.28 1.62 -13.30
N ARG A 217 -2.32 1.07 -14.03
CA ARG A 217 -1.87 1.63 -15.30
C ARG A 217 -2.75 1.14 -16.43
N ASP A 218 -2.80 1.88 -17.52
CA ASP A 218 -3.49 1.42 -18.71
C ASP A 218 -2.70 0.30 -19.43
N GLU A 219 -3.34 -0.31 -20.42
CA GLU A 219 -2.73 -1.41 -21.17
C GLU A 219 -1.52 -0.96 -22.00
N ALA A 220 -1.50 0.28 -22.48
CA ALA A 220 -0.41 0.81 -23.30
C ALA A 220 0.87 0.98 -22.46
N ASP A 221 0.73 1.54 -21.26
CA ASP A 221 1.82 1.63 -20.28
C ASP A 221 2.34 0.24 -19.90
N ILE A 222 1.44 -0.71 -19.67
CA ILE A 222 1.82 -2.09 -19.34
C ILE A 222 2.58 -2.74 -20.49
N ARG A 223 2.13 -2.55 -21.73
CA ARG A 223 2.85 -3.05 -22.91
C ARG A 223 4.27 -2.48 -22.97
N GLU A 224 4.44 -1.18 -22.78
CA GLU A 224 5.76 -0.55 -22.78
C GLU A 224 6.69 -1.14 -21.69
N ILE A 225 6.15 -1.44 -20.50
CA ILE A 225 6.90 -2.13 -19.44
C ILE A 225 7.36 -3.52 -19.90
N LEU A 226 6.48 -4.29 -20.55
CA LEU A 226 6.76 -5.65 -20.98
C LEU A 226 7.74 -5.70 -22.16
N GLU A 227 7.69 -4.73 -23.08
CA GLU A 227 8.66 -4.59 -24.16
C GLU A 227 10.07 -4.32 -23.62
N LYS A 228 10.17 -3.47 -22.60
CA LYS A 228 11.43 -3.10 -21.93
C LYS A 228 11.92 -4.14 -20.92
N ALA A 229 11.12 -5.14 -20.58
CA ALA A 229 11.50 -6.18 -19.63
C ALA A 229 12.72 -6.97 -20.13
N THR A 230 13.55 -7.46 -19.22
CA THR A 230 14.72 -8.28 -19.57
C THR A 230 14.28 -9.59 -20.23
N ASP A 231 15.00 -10.02 -21.27
CA ASP A 231 14.68 -11.24 -22.01
C ASP A 231 14.68 -12.47 -21.09
N GLY A 232 13.70 -13.35 -21.29
CA GLY A 232 13.50 -14.55 -20.47
C GLY A 232 12.70 -14.32 -19.18
N HIS A 233 12.39 -13.06 -18.80
CA HIS A 233 11.57 -12.76 -17.61
C HIS A 233 10.08 -12.58 -17.92
N VAL A 234 9.74 -12.38 -19.19
CA VAL A 234 8.36 -12.34 -19.70
C VAL A 234 8.30 -13.00 -21.08
N ASP A 235 7.13 -13.52 -21.43
CA ASP A 235 6.82 -14.03 -22.77
C ASP A 235 6.44 -12.86 -23.70
N LYS A 236 7.43 -12.25 -24.35
CA LYS A 236 7.20 -11.12 -25.28
C LYS A 236 6.43 -11.52 -26.54
N SER A 237 6.30 -12.81 -26.85
CA SER A 237 5.60 -13.26 -28.06
C SER A 237 4.11 -12.91 -28.04
N VAL A 238 3.52 -12.77 -26.84
CA VAL A 238 2.11 -12.42 -26.68
C VAL A 238 1.81 -10.94 -26.95
N LEU A 239 2.84 -10.11 -27.11
CA LEU A 239 2.72 -8.68 -27.41
C LEU A 239 2.48 -8.44 -28.90
N LEU A 240 2.86 -9.38 -29.78
CA LEU A 240 2.76 -9.23 -31.23
C LEU A 240 1.33 -9.41 -31.77
N ASN A 241 0.42 -9.96 -30.96
CA ASN A 241 -0.92 -10.41 -31.36
C ASN A 241 -2.05 -9.76 -30.54
N PHE A 242 -1.80 -8.58 -29.97
CA PHE A 242 -2.71 -7.93 -29.03
C PHE A 242 -2.94 -6.48 -29.47
#